data_AF-A0A9W7L0N6-F1
#
_entry.id   AF-A0A9W7L0N6-F1
#
_cell.length_a   1.000
_cell.length_b   1.000
_cell.length_c   1.000
_cell.angle_alpha   90.00
_cell.angle_beta   90.00
_cell.angle_gamma   90.00
#
_symmetry.space_group_name_H-M   'P 1'
#
loop_
_entity.id
_entity.type
_entity.pdbx_description
1 polymer ?
#
loop_
_entity_poly.entity_id
_entity_poly.type
_entity_poly.pdbx_seq_one_letter_code
_entity_poly.pdbx_strand_id
1 'polypeptide(L)'
;MASKWVSSVSTREVQSLYREVLRTCRAFHHVDDKGRPWNALLKQNARSEFEAGRAETDPLVIARMLVVGRESVQQIQMKFNQADKAIEDRIKRDVSRR
;
A
#
# COMPACT_ATOMS: atom_id res chain seq x y z
N MET A 1 -27.26 15.79 -11.13
CA MET A 1 -27.25 14.31 -11.00
C MET A 1 -25.85 13.68 -11.06
N ALA A 2 -24.86 14.26 -11.77
CA ALA A 2 -23.49 13.71 -11.87
C ALA A 2 -22.71 13.63 -10.53
N SER A 3 -22.91 14.59 -9.62
CA SER A 3 -22.18 14.68 -8.33
C SER A 3 -22.37 13.45 -7.41
N LYS A 4 -23.54 12.81 -7.44
CA LYS A 4 -23.83 11.62 -6.61
C LYS A 4 -23.19 10.33 -7.16
N TRP A 5 -22.91 10.27 -8.45
CA TRP A 5 -22.26 9.12 -9.10
C TRP A 5 -20.73 9.17 -8.94
N VAL A 6 -20.13 10.35 -9.12
CA VAL A 6 -18.68 10.52 -8.94
C VAL A 6 -18.25 10.23 -7.50
N SER A 7 -19.06 10.62 -6.51
CA SER A 7 -18.80 10.35 -5.09
C SER A 7 -18.89 8.86 -4.71
N SER A 8 -19.76 8.08 -5.33
CA SER A 8 -19.87 6.64 -5.05
C SER A 8 -18.73 5.83 -5.68
N VAL A 9 -18.30 6.21 -6.89
CA VAL A 9 -17.13 5.63 -7.56
C VAL A 9 -15.85 5.97 -6.78
N SER A 10 -15.65 7.22 -6.40
CA SER A 10 -14.47 7.63 -5.62
C SER A 10 -14.41 6.93 -4.26
N THR A 11 -15.56 6.75 -3.57
CA THR A 11 -15.62 6.01 -2.30
C THR A 11 -15.15 4.56 -2.45
N ARG A 12 -15.55 3.88 -3.54
CA ARG A 12 -15.11 2.51 -3.81
C ARG A 12 -13.61 2.44 -4.07
N GLU A 13 -13.08 3.37 -4.87
CA GLU A 13 -11.65 3.44 -5.18
C GLU A 13 -10.81 3.72 -3.92
N VAL A 14 -11.24 4.64 -3.06
CA VAL A 14 -10.61 4.93 -1.77
C VAL A 14 -10.59 3.68 -0.89
N GLN A 15 -11.71 2.98 -0.75
CA GLN A 15 -11.77 1.74 0.04
C GLN A 15 -10.90 0.62 -0.54
N SER A 16 -10.86 0.51 -1.87
CA SER A 16 -10.02 -0.46 -2.58
C SER A 16 -8.54 -0.21 -2.28
N LEU A 17 -8.09 1.04 -2.44
CA LEU A 17 -6.72 1.45 -2.12
C LEU A 17 -6.39 1.23 -0.65
N TYR A 18 -7.28 1.59 0.28
CA TYR A 18 -7.07 1.36 1.71
C TYR A 18 -6.83 -0.13 2.03
N ARG A 19 -7.67 -1.02 1.49
CA ARG A 19 -7.51 -2.48 1.68
C ARG A 19 -6.22 -3.00 1.04
N GLU A 20 -5.82 -2.42 -0.09
CA GLU A 20 -4.55 -2.76 -0.74
C GLU A 20 -3.36 -2.38 0.14
N VAL A 21 -3.32 -1.15 0.67
CA VAL A 21 -2.31 -0.69 1.63
C VAL A 21 -2.23 -1.65 2.82
N LEU A 22 -3.36 -1.95 3.46
CA LEU A 22 -3.38 -2.85 4.63
C LEU A 22 -2.88 -4.26 4.32
N ARG A 23 -3.15 -4.78 3.11
CA ARG A 23 -2.61 -6.06 2.66
C ARG A 23 -1.10 -5.99 2.45
N THR A 24 -0.60 -4.98 1.76
CA THR A 24 0.84 -4.75 1.53
C THR A 24 1.60 -4.62 2.85
N CYS A 25 1.04 -3.92 3.85
CA CYS A 25 1.65 -3.80 5.18
C CYS A 25 1.88 -5.15 5.87
N ARG A 26 1.15 -6.22 5.53
CA ARG A 26 1.33 -7.55 6.15
C ARG A 26 2.67 -8.20 5.79
N ALA A 27 3.29 -7.81 4.68
CA ALA A 27 4.59 -8.32 4.24
C ALA A 27 5.78 -7.81 5.10
N PHE A 28 5.55 -6.80 5.94
CA PHE A 28 6.58 -6.25 6.81
C PHE A 28 6.68 -7.06 8.12
N HIS A 29 7.53 -8.09 8.12
CA HIS A 29 7.67 -9.01 9.24
C HIS A 29 8.66 -8.56 10.33
N HIS A 30 9.49 -7.56 10.07
CA HIS A 30 10.53 -7.11 10.99
C HIS A 30 10.03 -6.00 11.93
N VAL A 31 10.83 -5.73 12.96
CA VAL A 31 10.61 -4.64 13.93
C VAL A 31 11.42 -3.41 13.56
N ASP A 32 10.99 -2.24 14.04
CA ASP A 32 11.75 -1.00 13.98
C ASP A 32 12.86 -0.96 15.05
N ASP A 33 13.66 0.11 15.04
CA ASP A 33 14.77 0.32 15.99
C ASP A 33 14.31 0.40 17.46
N LYS A 34 13.00 0.56 17.70
CA LYS A 34 12.37 0.62 19.03
C LYS A 34 11.67 -0.70 19.38
N GLY A 35 11.85 -1.75 18.57
CA GLY A 35 11.23 -3.07 18.78
C GLY A 35 9.76 -3.16 18.39
N ARG A 36 9.19 -2.15 17.71
CA ARG A 36 7.78 -2.15 17.31
C ARG A 36 7.61 -2.85 15.96
N PRO A 37 6.60 -3.73 15.78
CA PRO A 37 6.35 -4.36 14.49
C PRO A 37 6.02 -3.33 13.40
N TRP A 38 6.76 -3.34 12.29
CA TRP A 38 6.53 -2.41 11.18
C TRP A 38 5.14 -2.54 10.59
N ASN A 39 4.61 -3.76 10.46
CA ASN A 39 3.26 -3.98 9.94
C ASN A 39 2.18 -3.29 10.78
N ALA A 40 2.33 -3.19 12.10
CA ALA A 40 1.37 -2.56 12.99
C ALA A 40 1.48 -1.03 12.87
N LEU A 41 2.70 -0.50 12.90
CA LEU A 41 2.97 0.93 12.75
C LEU A 41 2.47 1.46 11.41
N LEU A 42 2.75 0.77 10.30
CA LEU A 42 2.32 1.18 8.96
C LEU A 42 0.79 1.15 8.81
N LYS A 43 0.11 0.16 9.39
CA LYS A 43 -1.36 0.11 9.39
C LYS A 43 -1.97 1.27 10.19
N GLN A 44 -1.38 1.60 11.33
CA GLN A 44 -1.81 2.74 12.14
C GLN A 44 -1.63 4.06 11.36
N ASN A 45 -0.46 4.25 10.75
CA ASN A 45 -0.19 5.43 9.94
C ASN A 45 -1.15 5.53 8.74
N ALA A 46 -1.35 4.42 8.01
CA ALA A 46 -2.31 4.38 6.91
C ALA A 46 -3.72 4.75 7.38
N ARG A 47 -4.18 4.24 8.52
CA ARG A 47 -5.48 4.65 9.08
C ARG A 47 -5.53 6.14 9.37
N SER A 48 -4.48 6.70 9.97
CA SER A 48 -4.40 8.14 10.28
C SER A 48 -4.49 9.00 9.01
N GLU A 49 -3.74 8.64 7.96
CA GLU A 49 -3.74 9.36 6.67
C GLU A 49 -5.12 9.34 6.00
N PHE A 50 -5.78 8.17 5.96
CA PHE A 50 -7.11 8.05 5.36
C PHE A 50 -8.20 8.78 6.14
N GLU A 51 -8.13 8.81 7.48
CA GLU A 51 -9.05 9.61 8.29
C GLU A 51 -8.80 11.11 8.12
N ALA A 52 -7.54 11.55 7.99
CA ALA A 52 -7.19 12.95 7.73
C ALA A 52 -7.76 13.44 6.39
N GLY A 53 -7.73 12.60 5.36
CA GLY A 53 -8.30 12.91 4.04
C GLY A 53 -9.82 12.78 3.92
N ARG A 54 -10.53 12.32 4.97
CA ARG A 54 -11.94 11.94 4.89
C ARG A 54 -12.90 13.08 4.59
N ALA A 55 -12.56 14.30 5.00
CA ALA A 55 -13.38 15.50 4.79
C ALA A 55 -13.14 16.14 3.41
N GLU A 56 -12.17 15.65 2.63
CA GLU A 56 -11.90 16.19 1.30
C GLU A 56 -13.08 15.91 0.36
N THR A 57 -13.48 16.93 -0.38
CA THR A 57 -14.63 16.90 -1.30
C THR A 57 -14.27 17.34 -2.72
N ASP A 58 -13.11 17.99 -2.91
CA ASP A 58 -12.62 18.39 -4.22
C ASP A 58 -12.28 17.15 -5.06
N PRO A 59 -12.98 16.90 -6.18
CA PRO A 59 -12.74 15.73 -7.01
C PRO A 59 -11.32 15.65 -7.58
N LEU A 60 -10.67 16.78 -7.86
CA LEU A 60 -9.30 16.81 -8.40
C LEU A 60 -8.28 16.46 -7.32
N VAL A 61 -8.50 16.90 -6.10
CA VAL A 61 -7.65 16.55 -4.96
C VAL A 61 -7.80 15.06 -4.64
N ILE A 62 -9.04 14.55 -4.57
CA ILE A 62 -9.32 13.11 -4.38
C ILE A 62 -8.67 12.26 -5.47
N ALA A 63 -8.82 12.66 -6.74
CA ALA A 63 -8.20 11.95 -7.86
C ALA A 63 -6.68 11.90 -7.73
N ARG A 64 -6.05 13.02 -7.38
CA ARG A 64 -4.59 13.09 -7.17
C ARG A 64 -4.14 12.20 -6.02
N MET A 65 -4.83 12.22 -4.88
CA MET A 65 -4.53 11.36 -3.74
C MET A 65 -4.61 9.87 -4.12
N LEU A 66 -5.65 9.48 -4.87
CA LEU A 66 -5.81 8.11 -5.34
C LEU A 66 -4.68 7.68 -6.28
N VAL A 67 -4.30 8.51 -7.25
CA VAL A 67 -3.21 8.21 -8.20
C VAL A 67 -1.88 8.04 -7.46
N VAL A 68 -1.49 9.05 -6.67
CA VAL A 68 -0.21 9.02 -5.93
C VAL A 68 -0.17 7.88 -4.93
N GLY A 69 -1.29 7.62 -4.23
CA GLY A 69 -1.39 6.51 -3.30
C GLY A 69 -1.24 5.15 -3.99
N ARG A 70 -1.86 4.96 -5.17
CA ARG A 70 -1.70 3.73 -5.97
C ARG A 70 -0.27 3.53 -6.44
N GLU A 71 0.35 4.57 -7.00
CA GLU A 71 1.74 4.50 -7.45
C GLU A 71 2.69 4.13 -6.30
N SER A 72 2.49 4.74 -5.14
CA SER A 72 3.30 4.46 -3.94
C SER A 72 3.19 3.00 -3.51
N VAL A 73 1.97 2.46 -3.44
CA VAL A 73 1.76 1.05 -3.06
C VAL A 73 2.35 0.09 -4.09
N GLN A 74 2.17 0.37 -5.38
CA GLN A 74 2.73 -0.44 -6.46
C GLN A 74 4.26 -0.47 -6.42
N GLN A 75 4.91 0.67 -6.18
CA GLN A 75 6.36 0.73 -6.02
C GLN A 75 6.86 -0.13 -4.86
N ILE A 76 6.16 -0.11 -3.72
CA ILE A 76 6.51 -0.94 -2.57
C ILE A 76 6.33 -2.44 -2.88
N GLN A 77 5.19 -2.81 -3.47
CA GLN A 77 4.96 -4.20 -3.91
C GLN A 77 6.03 -4.67 -4.90
N MET A 78 6.43 -3.81 -5.84
CA MET A 78 7.49 -4.14 -6.80
C MET A 78 8.83 -4.40 -6.11
N LYS A 79 9.17 -3.63 -5.07
CA LYS A 79 10.40 -3.86 -4.28
C LYS A 79 10.36 -5.20 -3.55
N PHE A 80 9.22 -5.59 -2.97
CA PHE A 80 9.07 -6.92 -2.37
C PHE A 80 9.22 -8.03 -3.41
N ASN A 81 8.53 -7.93 -4.54
CA ASN A 81 8.62 -8.93 -5.60
C ASN A 81 10.06 -9.07 -6.15
N GLN A 82 10.80 -7.97 -6.26
CA GLN A 82 12.21 -7.99 -6.65
C GLN A 82 13.09 -8.69 -5.61
N ALA A 83 12.85 -8.44 -4.32
CA ALA A 83 13.56 -9.10 -3.24
C ALA A 83 13.29 -10.61 -3.22
N ASP A 84 12.02 -11.02 -3.35
CA ASP A 84 11.62 -12.43 -3.38
C ASP A 84 12.26 -13.15 -4.57
N LYS A 85 12.23 -12.54 -5.76
CA LYS A 85 12.88 -13.09 -6.95
C LYS A 85 14.40 -13.24 -6.78
N ALA A 86 15.07 -12.25 -6.18
CA ALA A 86 16.50 -12.32 -5.93
C ALA A 86 16.86 -13.45 -4.95
N ILE A 87 16.01 -13.70 -3.95
CA ILE A 87 16.15 -14.84 -3.03
C ILE A 87 15.98 -16.15 -3.78
N GLU A 88 14.93 -16.28 -4.60
CA GLU A 88 14.67 -17.48 -5.40
C GLU A 88 15.83 -17.81 -6.35
N ASP A 89 16.34 -16.81 -7.08
CA ASP A 89 17.47 -16.96 -8.01
C ASP A 89 18.76 -17.34 -7.28
N ARG A 90 18.95 -16.86 -6.04
CA ARG A 90 20.07 -17.29 -5.18
C ARG A 90 19.93 -18.75 -4.78
N ILE A 91 18.75 -19.18 -4.33
CA ILE A 91 18.49 -20.57 -3.93
C ILE A 91 18.75 -21.52 -5.11
N LYS A 92 18.26 -21.20 -6.30
CA LYS A 92 18.48 -22.01 -7.51
C LYS A 92 19.96 -22.18 -7.83
N ARG A 93 20.75 -21.11 -7.74
CA ARG A 93 22.21 -21.16 -7.97
C ARG A 93 22.95 -22.00 -6.93
N ASP A 94 22.53 -21.93 -5.67
CA ASP A 94 23.16 -22.71 -4.60
C ASP A 94 22.82 -24.20 -4.71
N VAL A 95 21.60 -24.53 -5.17
CA VAL A 95 21.18 -25.91 -5.47
C VAL A 95 21.95 -26.47 -6.67
N SER A 96 22.12 -25.71 -7.76
CA SER A 96 22.82 -26.19 -8.96
C SER A 96 24.33 -26.38 -8.79
N ARG A 97 24.90 -25.86 -7.69
CA ARG A 97 26.33 -26.02 -7.34
C ARG A 97 26.62 -27.26 -6.49
N ARG A 98 25.59 -27.89 -5.93
CA ARG A 98 25.69 -29.13 -5.15
C ARG A 98 25.43 -30.33 -6.05
#